data_AF-A0A482XSR4-F1
#
_entry.id   AF-A0A482XSR4-F1
#
_cell.length_a   1.000
_cell.length_b   1.000
_cell.length_c   1.000
_cell.angle_alpha   90.00
_cell.angle_beta   90.00
_cell.angle_gamma   90.00
#
_symmetry.space_group_name_H-M   'P 1'
#
loop_
_entity.id
_entity.type
_entity.pdbx_description
1 polymer ?
#
loop_
_entity_poly.entity_id
_entity_poly.type
_entity_poly.pdbx_seq_one_letter_code
_entity_poly.pdbx_strand_id
1 'polypeptide(L)'
;MVDDGELSSEDEAVASDLDMHSLILSGLSHDTEPVKTAEEVIREIDDMMEETTSTECTPDSECLDSMDPLARKAKEVVHSPLYQDKLKTLSVCQLNELYLELELLIRDYSETLISELALRDELEYEKELKNSFISLLLAVQNRRRQHHYLTTVIPYHLDSGPLDNQALQVLIKILKAINDDSPTVPTLLTDYILKGEYLT
;
A
#
# COMPACT_ATOMS: atom_id res chain seq x y z
N MET A 1 1.94 70.93 18.40
CA MET A 1 0.89 69.90 18.29
C MET A 1 1.65 68.60 18.25
N VAL A 2 1.65 67.88 19.37
CA VAL A 2 2.30 66.57 19.49
C VAL A 2 1.25 65.56 19.04
N ASP A 3 1.69 64.62 18.21
CA ASP A 3 0.87 63.69 17.46
C ASP A 3 0.29 62.62 18.40
N ASP A 4 -0.94 62.82 18.89
CA ASP A 4 -1.69 61.89 19.76
C ASP A 4 -2.11 60.57 19.03
N GLY A 5 -1.68 60.36 17.78
CA GLY A 5 -2.05 59.21 16.95
C GLY A 5 -1.21 57.94 17.16
N GLU A 6 0.03 58.03 17.64
CA GLU A 6 0.91 56.85 17.76
C GLU A 6 0.69 56.08 19.07
N LEU A 7 0.39 56.76 20.19
CA LEU A 7 0.15 56.11 21.49
C LEU A 7 -1.12 55.24 21.48
N SER A 8 -2.16 55.66 20.74
CA SER A 8 -3.39 54.86 20.62
C SER A 8 -3.15 53.54 19.88
N SER A 9 -2.18 53.49 18.97
CA SER A 9 -1.86 52.28 18.21
C SER A 9 -1.03 51.28 19.01
N GLU A 10 -0.17 51.75 19.91
CA GLU A 10 0.61 50.91 20.82
C GLU A 10 -0.30 50.33 21.92
N ASP A 11 -1.16 51.15 22.52
CA ASP A 11 -2.14 50.69 23.51
C ASP A 11 -3.17 49.71 22.90
N GLU A 12 -3.55 49.88 21.64
CA GLU A 12 -4.46 48.95 20.95
C GLU A 12 -3.77 47.62 20.57
N ALA A 13 -2.47 47.66 20.21
CA ALA A 13 -1.68 46.45 20.02
C ALA A 13 -1.48 45.68 21.33
N VAL A 14 -1.21 46.39 22.43
CA VAL A 14 -1.10 45.79 23.77
C VAL A 14 -2.45 45.25 24.25
N ALA A 15 -3.56 45.95 23.96
CA ALA A 15 -4.90 45.46 24.25
C ALA A 15 -5.24 44.18 23.45
N SER A 16 -4.83 44.12 22.18
CA SER A 16 -4.98 42.92 21.33
C SER A 16 -4.14 41.74 21.84
N ASP A 17 -2.91 41.97 22.30
CA ASP A 17 -2.08 40.91 22.88
C ASP A 17 -2.63 40.43 24.23
N LEU A 18 -3.10 41.34 25.08
CA LEU A 18 -3.76 40.99 26.34
C LEU A 18 -5.06 40.22 26.12
N ASP A 19 -5.84 40.55 25.09
CA ASP A 19 -7.05 39.81 24.71
C ASP A 19 -6.72 38.42 24.12
N MET A 20 -5.64 38.31 23.34
CA MET A 20 -5.11 37.02 22.89
C MET A 20 -4.67 36.14 24.07
N HIS A 21 -3.97 36.71 25.05
CA HIS A 21 -3.60 36.01 26.27
C HIS A 21 -4.82 35.66 27.15
N SER A 22 -5.84 36.52 27.17
CA SER A 22 -7.13 36.27 27.85
C SER A 22 -7.92 35.15 27.17
N LEU A 23 -7.83 35.01 25.85
CA LEU A 23 -8.39 33.89 25.08
C LEU A 23 -7.64 32.58 25.36
N ILE A 24 -6.32 32.62 25.49
CA ILE A 24 -5.49 31.47 25.87
C ILE A 24 -5.80 31.02 27.31
N LEU A 25 -5.88 31.95 28.27
CA LEU A 25 -6.26 31.65 29.66
C LEU A 25 -7.73 31.25 29.81
N SER A 26 -8.64 31.84 29.03
CA SER A 26 -10.05 31.42 28.99
C SER A 26 -10.20 30.02 28.42
N GLY A 27 -9.42 29.67 27.38
CA GLY A 27 -9.35 28.32 26.82
C GLY A 27 -8.70 27.28 27.76
N LEU A 28 -7.88 27.72 28.71
CA LEU A 28 -7.30 26.91 29.80
C LEU A 28 -8.15 26.93 31.09
N SER A 29 -9.26 27.67 31.10
CA SER A 29 -10.14 27.79 32.28
C SER A 29 -11.49 27.08 32.13
N HIS A 30 -11.72 26.35 31.03
CA HIS A 30 -12.64 25.21 31.10
C HIS A 30 -11.81 24.00 31.53
N ASP A 31 -11.91 23.72 32.82
CA ASP A 31 -11.37 22.56 33.52
C ASP A 31 -9.88 22.68 33.87
N THR A 32 -9.60 23.49 34.90
CA THR A 32 -8.50 23.22 35.81
C THR A 32 -8.74 21.85 36.45
N GLU A 33 -8.38 20.78 35.74
CA GLU A 33 -8.15 19.49 36.36
C GLU A 33 -6.97 19.71 37.33
N PRO A 34 -7.13 19.44 38.64
CA PRO A 34 -6.04 19.61 39.58
C PRO A 34 -4.86 18.80 39.06
N VAL A 35 -3.68 19.43 38.97
CA VAL A 35 -2.46 18.74 38.51
C VAL A 35 -2.34 17.47 39.35
N LYS A 36 -2.46 16.30 38.71
CA LYS A 36 -2.48 15.01 39.39
C LYS A 36 -1.32 14.94 40.38
N THR A 37 -1.65 14.67 41.64
CA THR A 37 -0.62 14.50 42.68
C THR A 37 0.32 13.36 42.29
N ALA A 38 1.58 13.41 42.71
CA ALA A 38 2.53 12.32 42.42
C ALA A 38 1.97 10.94 42.82
N GLU A 39 1.24 10.87 43.94
CA GLU A 39 0.55 9.66 44.43
C GLU A 39 -0.59 9.16 43.53
N GLU A 40 -1.17 10.02 42.70
CA GLU A 40 -2.23 9.67 41.75
C GLU A 40 -1.64 9.18 40.42
N VAL A 41 -0.55 9.82 39.98
CA VAL A 41 0.23 9.37 38.82
C VAL A 41 0.87 8.00 39.07
N ILE A 42 1.42 7.77 40.27
CA ILE A 42 1.98 6.47 40.65
C ILE A 42 0.89 5.40 40.64
N ARG A 43 -0.29 5.70 41.17
CA ARG A 43 -1.42 4.76 41.21
C ARG A 43 -1.97 4.45 39.82
N GLU A 44 -2.04 5.44 38.94
CA GLU A 44 -2.43 5.24 37.54
C GLU A 44 -1.40 4.38 36.78
N ILE A 45 -0.11 4.55 37.04
CA ILE A 45 0.95 3.70 36.47
C ILE A 45 0.86 2.27 37.02
N ASP A 46 0.64 2.10 38.32
CA ASP A 46 0.43 0.78 38.93
C ASP A 46 -0.83 0.11 38.37
N ASP A 47 -1.94 0.84 38.20
CA ASP A 47 -3.16 0.34 37.57
C ASP A 47 -2.93 -0.03 36.10
N MET A 48 -2.10 0.70 35.34
CA MET A 48 -1.74 0.34 33.95
C MET A 48 -0.79 -0.89 33.89
N MET A 49 0.11 -1.05 34.86
CA MET A 49 0.95 -2.24 34.99
C MET A 49 0.13 -3.46 35.45
N GLU A 50 -0.89 -3.25 36.27
CA GLU A 50 -1.84 -4.27 36.69
C GLU A 50 -2.89 -4.57 35.61
N GLU A 51 -3.27 -3.63 34.73
CA GLU A 51 -4.19 -3.88 33.61
C GLU A 51 -3.48 -4.67 32.48
N THR A 52 -2.17 -4.45 32.30
CA THR A 52 -1.34 -5.25 31.39
C THR A 52 -0.91 -6.60 31.97
N THR A 53 -0.90 -6.76 33.30
CA THR A 53 -0.70 -8.06 33.99
C THR A 53 -1.99 -8.72 34.47
N SER A 54 -3.16 -8.10 34.35
CA SER A 54 -4.48 -8.74 34.56
C SER A 54 -4.90 -9.58 33.35
N THR A 55 -4.03 -9.66 32.35
CA THR A 55 -3.99 -10.76 31.36
C THR A 55 -2.79 -11.67 31.63
N GLU A 56 -2.42 -11.89 32.90
CA GLU A 56 -1.56 -13.01 33.29
C GLU A 56 -2.36 -14.30 33.21
N CYS A 57 -2.24 -14.94 32.04
CA CYS A 57 -1.98 -16.37 31.90
C CYS A 57 -2.60 -17.29 32.96
N THR A 58 -3.92 -17.40 33.00
CA THR A 58 -4.56 -18.67 33.37
C THR A 58 -4.51 -19.60 32.15
N PRO A 59 -4.10 -20.87 32.30
CA PRO A 59 -3.84 -21.76 31.17
C PRO A 59 -5.11 -22.27 30.46
N ASP A 60 -6.28 -21.75 30.82
CA ASP A 60 -7.56 -22.03 30.17
C ASP A 60 -8.31 -20.69 29.96
N SER A 61 -8.82 -20.51 28.75
CA SER A 61 -9.81 -19.49 28.33
C SER A 61 -9.30 -18.20 27.66
N GLU A 62 -9.37 -18.23 26.31
CA GLU A 62 -9.96 -17.19 25.46
C GLU A 62 -9.20 -15.88 25.17
N CYS A 63 -8.05 -15.99 24.48
CA CYS A 63 -7.46 -14.88 23.70
C CYS A 63 -7.60 -15.09 22.18
N LEU A 64 -8.70 -15.70 21.74
CA LEU A 64 -8.87 -16.09 20.34
C LEU A 64 -9.40 -14.96 19.44
N ASP A 65 -10.00 -13.90 20.00
CA ASP A 65 -10.88 -13.04 19.21
C ASP A 65 -10.23 -11.86 18.47
N SER A 66 -8.95 -11.58 18.72
CA SER A 66 -8.18 -10.56 17.99
C SER A 66 -7.21 -11.13 16.95
N MET A 67 -7.21 -12.44 16.69
CA MET A 67 -6.42 -13.04 15.62
C MET A 67 -7.22 -13.16 14.33
N ASP A 68 -6.58 -12.75 13.22
CA ASP A 68 -7.05 -13.03 11.86
C ASP A 68 -7.50 -14.51 11.70
N PRO A 69 -8.65 -14.79 11.08
CA PRO A 69 -9.18 -16.15 10.98
C PRO A 69 -8.21 -17.17 10.34
N LEU A 70 -7.34 -16.71 9.43
CA LEU A 70 -6.33 -17.55 8.81
C LEU A 70 -5.19 -17.85 9.79
N ALA A 71 -4.78 -16.85 10.57
CA ALA A 71 -3.82 -17.05 11.65
C ALA A 71 -4.36 -17.96 12.78
N ARG A 72 -5.66 -17.87 13.13
CA ARG A 72 -6.30 -18.82 14.06
C ARG A 72 -6.18 -20.25 13.55
N LYS A 73 -6.48 -20.47 12.27
CA LYS A 73 -6.42 -21.80 11.65
C LYS A 73 -5.00 -22.34 11.50
N ALA A 74 -4.04 -21.49 11.15
CA ALA A 74 -2.62 -21.86 11.12
C ALA A 74 -2.12 -22.22 12.53
N LYS A 75 -2.50 -21.44 13.53
CA LYS A 75 -2.15 -21.69 14.94
C LYS A 75 -2.80 -22.96 15.47
N GLU A 76 -4.04 -23.26 15.10
CA GLU A 76 -4.74 -24.49 15.48
C GLU A 76 -4.09 -25.76 14.91
N VAL A 77 -3.57 -25.70 13.67
CA VAL A 77 -2.83 -26.81 13.05
C VAL A 77 -1.48 -27.04 13.75
N VAL A 78 -0.77 -25.97 14.12
CA VAL A 78 0.53 -26.05 14.80
C VAL A 78 0.40 -26.41 16.28
N HIS A 79 -0.66 -25.93 16.95
CA HIS A 79 -0.98 -26.22 18.35
C HIS A 79 -1.89 -27.43 18.54
N SER A 80 -1.99 -28.31 17.54
CA SER A 80 -2.69 -29.58 17.76
C SER A 80 -2.10 -30.27 18.99
N PRO A 81 -2.92 -30.62 20.01
CA PRO A 81 -2.42 -31.17 21.27
C PRO A 81 -1.56 -32.44 21.07
N LEU A 82 -1.82 -33.16 19.97
CA LEU A 82 -1.04 -34.32 19.54
C LEU A 82 0.41 -33.97 19.14
N TYR A 83 0.64 -32.80 18.57
CA TYR A 83 1.99 -32.31 18.25
C TYR A 83 2.73 -31.86 19.51
N GLN A 84 2.02 -31.22 20.44
CA GLN A 84 2.61 -30.71 21.67
C GLN A 84 3.12 -31.86 22.57
N ASP A 85 2.35 -32.93 22.73
CA ASP A 85 2.77 -34.08 23.52
C ASP A 85 3.93 -34.82 22.88
N LYS A 86 3.94 -34.94 21.54
CA LYS A 86 5.07 -35.50 20.80
C LYS A 86 6.34 -34.69 21.00
N LEU A 87 6.26 -33.36 20.96
CA LEU A 87 7.41 -32.47 21.14
C LEU A 87 8.06 -32.64 22.52
N LYS A 88 7.25 -32.84 23.59
CA LYS A 88 7.73 -33.10 24.96
C LYS A 88 8.48 -34.43 25.11
N THR A 89 8.24 -35.39 24.22
CA THR A 89 8.92 -36.70 24.26
C THR A 89 10.26 -36.72 23.53
N LEU A 90 10.58 -35.68 22.75
CA LEU A 90 11.81 -35.62 21.96
C LEU A 90 13.01 -35.18 22.80
N SER A 91 14.18 -35.71 22.47
CA SER A 91 15.45 -35.21 23.02
C SER A 91 15.82 -33.84 22.44
N VAL A 92 16.69 -33.11 23.14
CA VAL A 92 17.18 -31.79 22.70
C VAL A 92 17.80 -31.86 21.29
N CYS A 93 18.54 -32.92 20.98
CA CYS A 93 19.12 -33.10 19.64
C CYS A 93 18.04 -33.23 18.55
N GLN A 94 17.02 -34.06 18.78
CA GLN A 94 15.92 -34.25 17.83
C GLN A 94 15.05 -33.00 17.68
N LEU A 95 14.87 -32.23 18.75
CA LEU A 95 14.14 -30.97 18.71
C LEU A 95 14.88 -29.91 17.89
N ASN A 96 16.21 -29.84 18.02
CA ASN A 96 17.04 -28.96 17.21
C ASN A 96 17.04 -29.35 15.73
N GLU A 97 17.07 -30.66 15.42
CA GLU A 97 16.93 -31.15 14.05
C GLU A 97 15.59 -30.75 13.43
N LEU A 98 14.48 -30.96 14.16
CA LEU A 98 13.14 -30.56 13.72
C LEU A 98 13.01 -29.05 13.56
N TYR A 99 13.60 -28.27 14.46
CA TYR A 99 13.64 -26.81 14.36
C TYR A 99 14.39 -26.37 13.11
N LEU A 100 15.55 -26.94 12.82
CA LEU A 100 16.31 -26.64 11.61
C LEU A 100 15.56 -27.07 10.34
N GLU A 101 14.89 -28.22 10.35
CA GLU A 101 14.03 -28.66 9.25
C GLU A 101 12.90 -27.66 8.99
N LEU A 102 12.24 -27.17 10.06
CA LEU A 102 11.18 -26.18 9.96
C LEU A 102 11.72 -24.83 9.44
N GLU A 103 12.89 -24.38 9.89
CA GLU A 103 13.54 -23.16 9.39
C GLU A 103 13.85 -23.26 7.88
N LEU A 104 14.36 -24.41 7.43
CA LEU A 104 14.60 -24.65 6.01
C LEU A 104 13.29 -24.64 5.22
N LEU A 105 12.25 -25.32 5.73
CA LEU A 105 10.95 -25.38 5.08
C LEU A 105 10.29 -24.00 4.98
N ILE A 106 10.34 -23.20 6.05
CA ILE A 106 9.83 -21.82 6.08
C ILE A 106 10.58 -20.98 5.03
N ARG A 107 11.90 -21.09 4.97
CA ARG A 107 12.71 -20.35 4.00
C ARG A 107 12.33 -20.73 2.56
N ASP A 108 12.26 -22.01 2.25
CA ASP A 108 12.00 -22.51 0.90
C ASP A 108 10.56 -22.15 0.44
N TYR A 109 9.57 -22.20 1.35
CA TYR A 109 8.22 -21.71 1.06
C TYR A 109 8.17 -20.20 0.86
N SER A 110 8.93 -19.43 1.66
CA SER A 110 9.00 -17.98 1.52
C SER A 110 9.61 -17.58 0.18
N GLU A 111 10.68 -18.25 -0.25
CA GLU A 111 11.31 -18.05 -1.56
C GLU A 111 10.36 -18.39 -2.71
N THR A 112 9.66 -19.51 -2.61
CA THR A 112 8.65 -19.91 -3.59
C THR A 112 7.53 -18.86 -3.67
N LEU A 113 7.02 -18.40 -2.52
CA LEU A 113 5.97 -17.39 -2.46
C LEU A 113 6.40 -16.06 -3.11
N ILE A 114 7.62 -15.59 -2.82
CA ILE A 114 8.17 -14.37 -3.42
C ILE A 114 8.24 -14.51 -4.95
N SER A 115 8.73 -15.65 -5.43
CA SER A 115 8.85 -15.93 -6.87
C SER A 115 7.49 -15.95 -7.57
N GLU A 116 6.50 -16.62 -6.96
CA GLU A 116 5.12 -16.66 -7.47
C GLU A 116 4.45 -15.28 -7.46
N LEU A 117 4.69 -14.46 -6.43
CA LEU A 117 4.16 -13.09 -6.38
C LEU A 117 4.77 -12.20 -7.47
N ALA A 118 6.08 -12.31 -7.70
CA ALA A 118 6.74 -11.58 -8.78
C ALA A 118 6.22 -12.02 -10.16
N LEU A 119 6.03 -13.33 -10.37
CA LEU A 119 5.44 -13.86 -11.61
C LEU A 119 4.00 -13.38 -11.81
N ARG A 120 3.19 -13.37 -10.74
CA ARG A 120 1.82 -12.86 -10.79
C ARG A 120 1.78 -11.39 -11.21
N ASP A 121 2.68 -10.57 -10.66
CA ASP A 121 2.73 -9.14 -10.97
C ASP A 121 3.15 -8.89 -12.44
N GLU A 122 4.10 -9.68 -12.97
CA GLU A 122 4.48 -9.67 -14.39
C GLU A 122 3.30 -10.06 -15.31
N LEU A 123 2.57 -11.12 -14.95
CA LEU A 123 1.40 -11.56 -15.71
C LEU A 123 0.25 -10.55 -15.65
N GLU A 124 0.03 -9.91 -14.51
CA GLU A 124 -0.98 -8.84 -14.38
C GLU A 124 -0.58 -7.63 -15.22
N TYR A 125 0.71 -7.29 -15.27
CA TYR A 125 1.23 -6.25 -16.15
C TYR A 125 0.98 -6.56 -17.64
N GLU A 126 1.31 -7.78 -18.09
CA GLU A 126 1.05 -8.22 -19.48
C GLU A 126 -0.45 -8.19 -19.80
N LYS A 127 -1.29 -8.65 -18.87
CA LYS A 127 -2.76 -8.63 -19.00
C LYS A 127 -3.29 -7.21 -19.11
N GLU A 128 -2.79 -6.27 -18.30
CA GLU A 128 -3.21 -4.87 -18.34
C GLU A 128 -2.77 -4.21 -19.66
N LEU A 129 -1.57 -4.49 -20.16
CA LEU A 129 -1.15 -4.05 -21.48
C LEU A 129 -2.07 -4.57 -22.58
N LYS A 130 -2.39 -5.87 -22.58
CA LYS A 130 -3.29 -6.48 -23.58
C LYS A 130 -4.70 -5.88 -23.51
N ASN A 131 -5.24 -5.71 -22.31
CA ASN A 131 -6.55 -5.08 -22.12
C ASN A 131 -6.54 -3.62 -22.61
N SER A 132 -5.52 -2.84 -22.24
CA SER A 132 -5.36 -1.46 -22.71
C SER A 132 -5.30 -1.38 -24.22
N PHE A 133 -4.52 -2.26 -24.86
CA PHE A 133 -4.42 -2.37 -26.31
C PHE A 133 -5.78 -2.69 -26.94
N ILE A 134 -6.50 -3.70 -26.44
CA ILE A 134 -7.82 -4.09 -26.96
C ILE A 134 -8.81 -2.94 -26.82
N SER A 135 -8.88 -2.29 -25.65
CA SER A 135 -9.77 -1.16 -25.40
C SER A 135 -9.50 0.01 -26.35
N LEU A 136 -8.23 0.36 -26.55
CA LEU A 136 -7.85 1.43 -27.47
C LEU A 136 -8.09 1.05 -28.93
N LEU A 137 -7.82 -0.20 -29.31
CA LEU A 137 -8.08 -0.69 -30.66
C LEU A 137 -9.57 -0.59 -30.98
N LEU A 138 -10.44 -1.00 -30.05
CA LEU A 138 -11.89 -0.87 -30.17
C LEU A 138 -12.32 0.60 -30.24
N ALA A 139 -11.73 1.48 -29.41
CA ALA A 139 -12.03 2.91 -29.42
C ALA A 139 -11.69 3.57 -30.77
N VAL A 140 -10.48 3.30 -31.28
CA VAL A 140 -10.03 3.78 -32.59
C VAL A 140 -10.90 3.22 -33.71
N GLN A 141 -11.24 1.92 -33.68
CA GLN A 141 -12.13 1.31 -34.67
C GLN A 141 -13.54 1.92 -34.66
N ASN A 142 -14.10 2.20 -33.49
CA ASN A 142 -15.39 2.86 -33.36
C ASN A 142 -15.35 4.29 -33.90
N ARG A 143 -14.28 5.05 -33.61
CA ARG A 143 -14.07 6.38 -34.22
C ARG A 143 -13.96 6.31 -35.74
N ARG A 144 -13.23 5.34 -36.31
CA ARG A 144 -13.15 5.14 -37.78
C ARG A 144 -14.52 4.90 -38.42
N ARG A 145 -15.41 4.17 -37.73
CA ARG A 145 -16.78 3.93 -38.21
C ARG A 145 -17.65 5.20 -38.14
N GLN A 146 -17.44 6.05 -37.13
CA GLN A 146 -18.18 7.30 -36.95
C GLN A 146 -17.65 8.45 -37.84
N HIS A 147 -16.34 8.52 -38.06
CA HIS A 147 -15.65 9.50 -38.89
C HIS A 147 -14.98 8.78 -40.07
N HIS A 148 -15.55 8.91 -41.27
CA HIS A 148 -15.19 8.17 -42.50
C HIS A 148 -13.78 8.47 -43.06
N TYR A 149 -12.91 9.18 -42.32
CA TYR A 149 -11.68 9.79 -42.82
C TYR A 149 -10.39 9.23 -42.19
N LEU A 150 -10.48 8.35 -41.18
CA LEU A 150 -9.29 7.81 -40.53
C LEU A 150 -8.75 6.62 -41.34
N THR A 151 -7.74 6.91 -42.16
CA THR A 151 -7.14 6.04 -43.19
C THR A 151 -5.84 5.35 -42.74
N THR A 152 -5.32 5.66 -41.55
CA THR A 152 -4.05 5.09 -41.05
C THR A 152 -4.21 3.60 -40.74
N VAL A 153 -3.44 2.77 -41.44
CA VAL A 153 -3.33 1.33 -41.23
C VAL A 153 -1.99 1.06 -40.56
N ILE A 154 -2.01 0.35 -39.43
CA ILE A 154 -0.80 -0.11 -38.75
C ILE A 154 -0.45 -1.49 -39.33
N PRO A 155 0.73 -1.67 -39.97
CA PRO A 155 1.16 -2.98 -40.45
C PRO A 155 1.33 -3.97 -39.29
N TYR A 156 0.83 -5.20 -39.46
CA TYR A 156 0.97 -6.28 -38.50
C TYR A 156 1.27 -7.60 -39.23
N HIS A 157 2.35 -8.28 -38.86
CA HIS A 157 2.75 -9.56 -39.45
C HIS A 157 2.39 -10.70 -38.49
N LEU A 158 1.43 -11.55 -38.87
CA LEU A 158 0.97 -12.68 -38.05
C LEU A 158 2.04 -13.77 -37.87
N ASP A 159 3.06 -13.79 -38.72
CA ASP A 159 4.10 -14.83 -38.73
C ASP A 159 5.17 -14.63 -37.63
N SER A 160 5.11 -13.52 -36.88
CA SER A 160 6.15 -13.08 -35.92
C SER A 160 5.95 -13.56 -34.48
N GLY A 161 5.02 -14.49 -34.24
CA GLY A 161 4.72 -14.98 -32.90
C GLY A 161 3.84 -14.01 -32.08
N PRO A 162 3.57 -14.32 -30.80
CA PRO A 162 2.85 -13.40 -29.93
C PRO A 162 3.65 -12.10 -29.75
N LEU A 163 2.97 -10.94 -29.81
CA LEU A 163 3.64 -9.65 -29.63
C LEU A 163 4.32 -9.60 -28.27
N ASP A 164 5.61 -9.27 -28.27
CA ASP A 164 6.31 -8.94 -27.04
C ASP A 164 5.73 -7.65 -26.40
N ASN A 165 5.88 -7.54 -25.08
CA ASN A 165 5.43 -6.40 -24.28
C ASN A 165 5.97 -5.07 -24.82
N GLN A 166 7.20 -5.05 -25.37
CA GLN A 166 7.77 -3.84 -25.96
C GLN A 166 7.00 -3.38 -27.20
N ALA A 167 6.73 -4.30 -28.13
CA ALA A 167 5.95 -4.02 -29.33
C ALA A 167 4.52 -3.58 -28.94
N LEU A 168 3.91 -4.26 -27.97
CA LEU A 168 2.58 -3.93 -27.47
C LEU A 168 2.50 -2.53 -26.86
N GLN A 169 3.50 -2.10 -26.09
CA GLN A 169 3.59 -0.74 -25.55
C GLN A 169 3.71 0.34 -26.65
N VAL A 170 4.50 0.09 -27.69
CA VAL A 170 4.64 1.04 -28.82
C VAL A 170 3.30 1.18 -29.54
N LEU A 171 2.63 0.05 -29.80
CA LEU A 171 1.30 0.05 -30.40
C LEU A 171 0.26 0.76 -29.54
N ILE A 172 0.25 0.54 -28.22
CA ILE A 172 -0.61 1.27 -27.28
C ILE A 172 -0.36 2.78 -27.38
N LYS A 173 0.90 3.23 -27.42
CA LYS A 173 1.25 4.65 -27.57
C LYS A 173 0.72 5.25 -28.87
N ILE A 174 0.85 4.51 -29.98
CA ILE A 174 0.32 4.93 -31.29
C ILE A 174 -1.21 5.00 -31.23
N LEU A 175 -1.88 3.97 -30.71
CA LEU A 175 -3.33 3.93 -30.63
C LEU A 175 -3.89 5.04 -29.73
N LYS A 176 -3.25 5.34 -28.59
CA LYS A 176 -3.59 6.51 -27.77
C LYS A 176 -3.43 7.81 -28.55
N ALA A 177 -2.29 8.01 -29.21
CA ALA A 177 -2.03 9.21 -30.00
C ALA A 177 -3.05 9.40 -31.14
N ILE A 178 -3.48 8.32 -31.80
CA ILE A 178 -4.53 8.35 -32.82
C ILE A 178 -5.89 8.66 -32.18
N ASN A 179 -6.22 8.02 -31.06
CA ASN A 179 -7.47 8.26 -30.35
C ASN A 179 -7.58 9.70 -29.84
N ASP A 180 -6.47 10.34 -29.52
CA ASP A 180 -6.43 11.69 -28.95
C ASP A 180 -6.13 12.78 -30.01
N ASP A 181 -6.12 12.42 -31.31
CA ASP A 181 -5.80 13.30 -32.44
C ASP A 181 -4.45 14.05 -32.26
N SER A 182 -3.48 13.36 -31.65
CA SER A 182 -2.18 13.94 -31.33
C SER A 182 -1.34 14.18 -32.59
N PRO A 183 -0.66 15.34 -32.72
CA PRO A 183 0.25 15.61 -33.84
C PRO A 183 1.49 14.71 -33.86
N THR A 184 1.73 13.92 -32.81
CA THR A 184 2.88 13.00 -32.72
C THR A 184 2.68 11.69 -33.50
N VAL A 185 1.46 11.43 -34.00
CA VAL A 185 1.14 10.18 -34.71
C VAL A 185 2.08 9.90 -35.89
N PRO A 186 2.37 10.84 -36.80
CA PRO A 186 3.27 10.58 -37.93
C PRO A 186 4.68 10.20 -37.46
N THR A 187 5.19 10.85 -36.41
CA THR A 187 6.50 10.55 -35.83
C THR A 187 6.52 9.15 -35.22
N LEU A 188 5.51 8.79 -34.43
CA LEU A 188 5.42 7.46 -33.80
C LEU A 188 5.26 6.34 -34.82
N LEU A 189 4.48 6.55 -35.88
CA LEU A 189 4.35 5.61 -36.99
C LEU A 189 5.66 5.48 -37.78
N THR A 190 6.35 6.59 -38.06
CA THR A 190 7.65 6.57 -38.73
C THR A 190 8.66 5.78 -37.92
N ASP A 191 8.75 6.04 -36.62
CA ASP A 191 9.63 5.32 -35.71
C ASP A 191 9.29 3.83 -35.65
N TYR A 192 8.01 3.47 -35.59
CA TYR A 192 7.56 2.08 -35.57
C TYR A 192 7.89 1.34 -36.87
N ILE A 193 7.74 2.00 -38.02
CA ILE A 193 8.07 1.41 -39.32
C ILE A 193 9.59 1.24 -39.47
N LEU A 194 10.37 2.22 -39.02
CA LEU A 194 11.84 2.18 -39.14
C LEU A 194 12.50 1.26 -38.11
N LYS A 195 11.94 1.14 -36.90
CA LYS A 195 12.51 0.34 -35.80
C LYS A 195 11.81 -1.01 -35.62
N GLY A 196 10.64 -1.22 -36.21
CA GLY A 196 9.83 -2.44 -36.03
C GLY A 196 10.52 -3.73 -36.48
N GLU A 197 11.53 -3.66 -37.34
CA GLU A 197 12.38 -4.81 -37.68
C GLU A 197 13.35 -5.23 -36.56
N TYR A 198 13.52 -4.41 -35.51
CA TYR A 198 14.44 -4.64 -34.38
C TYR A 198 13.73 -4.90 -33.04
N LEU A 199 12.39 -4.85 -33.00
CA LEU A 199 11.59 -5.17 -31.80
C LEU A 199 11.10 -6.63 -31.78
N THR A 200 11.64 -7.47 -32.68
CA THR A 200 11.44 -8.93 -32.75
C THR A 200 12.64 -9.67 -32.19
#